data_AF-A0A7C5VEC6-F1
#
_entry.id   AF-A0A7C5VEC6-F1
#
_cell.length_a   1.000
_cell.length_b   1.000
_cell.length_c   1.000
_cell.angle_alpha   90.00
_cell.angle_beta   90.00
_cell.angle_gamma   90.00
#
_symmetry.space_group_name_H-M   'P 1'
#
loop_
_entity.id
_entity.type
_entity.pdbx_description
1 polymer ?
#
loop_
_entity_poly.entity_id
_entity_poly.type
_entity_poly.pdbx_seq_one_letter_code
_entity_poly.pdbx_strand_id
1 'polypeptide(L)'
;MGRNHGQFTLKKILAFDLLKNSVVGEYAFDATDSSFDKDISVSLSQLIDKYEREYAEISLVSVTLVTPLRMKRLGSENWHLYFRTLIRSVLVRMANLAYSYCGFEEFPEFPETLYRAGRIRIVKENFVWEDWRPPNRRQDDSVRLGGFLGEIIYQGDITEFWPILRLGEVLHIGKNTSFGLGRILVEPDEATSKTR
;
A
#
# COMPACT_ATOMS: atom_id res chain seq x y z
N MET A 1 -3.83 -20.49 -7.85
CA MET A 1 -3.69 -20.22 -9.29
C MET A 1 -3.37 -21.55 -9.96
N GLY A 2 -4.25 -22.03 -10.83
CA GLY A 2 -4.19 -23.38 -11.40
C GLY A 2 -4.05 -23.34 -12.91
N ARG A 3 -3.48 -24.41 -13.48
CA ARG A 3 -3.44 -24.67 -14.93
C ARG A 3 -4.81 -24.35 -15.56
N ASN A 4 -4.79 -23.60 -16.67
CA ASN A 4 -5.94 -23.26 -17.53
C ASN A 4 -6.98 -22.22 -17.03
N HIS A 5 -6.70 -21.41 -16.01
CA HIS A 5 -7.68 -20.41 -15.53
C HIS A 5 -7.36 -18.93 -15.80
N GLY A 6 -6.55 -18.65 -16.82
CA GLY A 6 -6.37 -17.31 -17.37
C GLY A 6 -5.19 -17.30 -18.35
N GLN A 7 -5.43 -16.88 -19.60
CA GLN A 7 -4.35 -16.65 -20.55
C GLN A 7 -3.84 -15.23 -20.31
N PHE A 8 -2.63 -15.12 -19.75
CA PHE A 8 -1.94 -13.85 -19.61
C PHE A 8 -0.80 -13.80 -20.64
N THR A 9 -0.60 -12.64 -21.26
CA THR A 9 0.58 -12.38 -22.08
C THR A 9 1.47 -11.41 -21.34
N LEU A 10 2.64 -11.85 -20.93
CA LEU A 10 3.64 -10.97 -20.35
C LEU A 10 4.15 -10.02 -21.44
N LYS A 11 3.97 -8.72 -21.24
CA LYS A 11 4.37 -7.71 -22.23
C LYS A 11 5.78 -7.18 -21.99
N LYS A 12 6.10 -6.85 -20.74
CA LYS A 12 7.38 -6.26 -20.33
C LYS A 12 7.64 -6.56 -18.86
N ILE A 13 8.91 -6.64 -18.47
CA ILE A 13 9.35 -6.61 -17.08
C ILE A 13 10.22 -5.35 -16.92
N LEU A 14 10.00 -4.57 -15.86
CA LEU A 14 10.76 -3.36 -15.59
C LEU A 14 11.47 -3.50 -14.24
N ALA A 15 12.75 -3.11 -14.19
CA ALA A 15 13.46 -2.87 -12.93
C ALA A 15 13.24 -1.40 -12.52
N PHE A 16 12.78 -1.21 -11.29
CA PHE A 16 12.44 0.10 -10.75
C PHE A 16 13.30 0.41 -9.52
N ASP A 17 14.02 1.53 -9.55
CA ASP A 17 14.78 2.04 -8.41
C ASP A 17 13.83 2.89 -7.53
N LEU A 18 13.46 2.35 -6.38
CA LEU A 18 12.53 2.99 -5.44
C LEU A 18 13.11 4.23 -4.75
N LEU A 19 14.45 4.39 -4.70
CA LEU A 19 15.07 5.58 -4.15
C LEU A 19 15.08 6.71 -5.18
N LYS A 20 15.33 6.40 -6.45
CA LYS A 20 15.33 7.40 -7.54
C LYS A 20 13.95 7.64 -8.17
N ASN A 21 12.95 6.81 -7.85
CA ASN A 21 11.65 6.79 -8.51
C ASN A 21 11.78 6.69 -10.05
N SER A 22 12.67 5.83 -10.54
CA SER A 22 12.93 5.71 -11.98
C SER A 22 13.06 4.26 -12.43
N VAL A 23 12.67 4.02 -13.68
CA VAL A 23 12.94 2.76 -14.37
C VAL A 23 14.43 2.72 -14.69
N VAL A 24 15.12 1.69 -14.23
CA VAL A 24 16.57 1.50 -14.43
C VAL A 24 16.90 0.33 -15.36
N GLY A 25 15.88 -0.43 -15.78
CA GLY A 25 16.01 -1.51 -16.75
C GLY A 25 14.67 -2.00 -17.28
N GLU A 26 14.68 -2.59 -18.47
CA GLU A 26 13.57 -3.31 -19.10
C GLU A 26 14.10 -4.69 -19.54
N TYR A 27 13.33 -5.75 -19.33
CA TYR A 27 13.70 -7.11 -19.69
C TYR A 27 12.70 -7.75 -20.63
N ALA A 28 13.24 -8.48 -21.61
CA ALA A 28 12.51 -9.50 -22.33
C ALA A 28 12.47 -10.78 -21.49
N PHE A 29 11.30 -11.41 -21.40
CA PHE A 29 11.19 -12.74 -20.77
C PHE A 29 11.61 -13.81 -21.78
N ASP A 30 12.89 -13.83 -22.13
CA ASP A 30 13.51 -14.95 -22.84
C ASP A 30 14.44 -15.67 -21.86
N ALA A 31 14.30 -17.00 -21.79
CA ALA A 31 14.97 -17.85 -20.80
C ALA A 31 16.52 -17.85 -20.89
N THR A 32 17.09 -17.09 -21.83
CA THR A 32 18.52 -17.05 -22.15
C THR A 32 19.24 -15.82 -21.65
N ASP A 33 18.54 -14.76 -21.20
CA ASP A 33 19.21 -13.52 -20.80
C ASP A 33 19.49 -13.45 -19.29
N SER A 34 20.79 -13.34 -19.00
CA SER A 34 21.41 -13.43 -17.69
C SER A 34 21.14 -12.20 -16.82
N SER A 35 20.79 -12.50 -15.56
CA SER A 35 20.95 -11.70 -14.33
C SER A 35 21.27 -10.21 -14.49
N PHE A 36 20.37 -9.35 -14.00
CA PHE A 36 20.73 -7.97 -13.72
C PHE A 36 21.76 -7.93 -12.59
N ASP A 37 22.97 -7.46 -12.90
CA ASP A 37 24.11 -7.41 -11.99
C ASP A 37 24.12 -6.13 -11.12
N LYS A 38 23.11 -5.27 -11.28
CA LYS A 38 22.92 -4.09 -10.43
C LYS A 38 22.04 -4.44 -9.24
N ASP A 39 22.64 -4.41 -8.07
CA ASP A 39 21.92 -4.44 -6.82
C ASP A 39 21.03 -3.19 -6.70
N ILE A 40 19.71 -3.41 -6.80
CA ILE A 40 18.66 -2.39 -6.60
C ILE A 40 17.94 -2.61 -5.26
N SER A 41 18.53 -3.38 -4.35
CA SER A 41 17.99 -3.59 -3.02
C SER A 41 17.83 -2.26 -2.30
N VAL A 42 16.74 -2.13 -1.56
CA VAL A 42 16.45 -0.97 -0.72
C VAL A 42 15.98 -1.44 0.65
N SER A 43 16.44 -0.77 1.70
CA SER A 43 15.92 -0.98 3.05
C SER A 43 14.73 -0.07 3.32
N LEU A 44 13.84 -0.48 4.23
CA LEU A 44 12.75 0.39 4.68
C LEU A 44 13.29 1.67 5.33
N SER A 45 14.43 1.64 6.01
CA SER A 45 15.05 2.84 6.59
C SER A 45 15.46 3.85 5.52
N GLN A 46 16.06 3.42 4.42
CA GLN A 46 16.41 4.31 3.31
C GLN A 46 15.18 4.98 2.69
N LEU A 47 14.06 4.25 2.59
CA LEU A 47 12.80 4.80 2.11
C LEU A 47 12.21 5.80 3.11
N ILE A 48 12.25 5.50 4.41
CA ILE A 48 11.79 6.42 5.47
C ILE A 48 12.58 7.73 5.40
N ASP A 49 13.92 7.65 5.40
CA ASP A 49 14.80 8.83 5.32
C ASP A 49 14.53 9.69 4.08
N LYS A 50 14.23 9.02 2.95
CA LYS A 50 13.85 9.69 1.70
C LYS A 50 12.53 10.45 1.87
N TYR A 51 11.51 9.80 2.42
CA TYR A 51 10.16 10.38 2.50
C TYR A 51 10.01 11.40 3.63
N GLU A 52 10.77 11.29 4.73
CA GLU A 52 10.74 12.26 5.84
C GLU A 52 11.07 13.70 5.39
N ARG A 53 11.85 13.84 4.31
CA ARG A 53 12.32 15.14 3.81
C ARG A 53 11.51 15.64 2.62
N GLU A 54 10.53 14.87 2.15
CA GLU A 54 9.83 15.15 0.89
C GLU A 54 8.95 16.41 0.98
N TYR A 55 8.32 16.63 2.14
CA TYR A 55 7.45 17.76 2.40
C TYR A 55 7.75 18.35 3.79
N ALA A 56 7.72 19.68 3.88
CA ALA A 56 7.95 20.38 5.14
C ALA A 56 6.68 20.40 6.02
N GLU A 57 5.51 20.48 5.38
CA GLU A 57 4.22 20.49 6.07
C GLU A 57 3.14 19.93 5.16
N ILE A 58 2.39 18.95 5.66
CA ILE A 58 1.22 18.34 5.01
C ILE A 58 0.03 18.43 5.96
N SER A 59 -1.02 19.13 5.53
CA SER A 59 -2.27 19.28 6.30
C SER A 59 -3.47 18.55 5.68
N LEU A 60 -3.33 18.11 4.42
CA LEU A 60 -4.37 17.47 3.63
C LEU A 60 -3.73 16.43 2.69
N VAL A 61 -4.26 15.21 2.67
CA VAL A 61 -3.74 14.11 1.83
C VAL A 61 -4.88 13.32 1.21
N SER A 62 -4.76 13.04 -0.09
CA SER A 62 -5.60 12.08 -0.79
C SER A 62 -4.94 10.71 -0.80
N VAL A 63 -5.76 9.67 -0.60
CA VAL A 63 -5.38 8.27 -0.72
C VAL A 63 -6.32 7.58 -1.70
N THR A 64 -5.77 7.10 -2.80
CA THR A 64 -6.49 6.35 -3.82
C THR A 64 -6.23 4.85 -3.67
N LEU A 65 -7.29 4.05 -3.60
CA LEU A 65 -7.24 2.59 -3.64
C LEU A 65 -7.15 2.14 -5.11
N VAL A 66 -5.94 1.85 -5.57
CA VAL A 66 -5.64 1.50 -6.98
C VAL A 66 -6.07 0.06 -7.30
N THR A 67 -6.09 -0.81 -6.30
CA THR A 67 -6.57 -2.20 -6.40
C THR A 67 -7.47 -2.50 -5.21
N PRO A 68 -8.38 -3.50 -5.32
CA PRO A 68 -9.36 -3.76 -4.27
C PRO A 68 -8.74 -3.94 -2.88
N LEU A 69 -9.12 -3.09 -1.94
CA LEU A 69 -8.71 -3.16 -0.54
C LEU A 69 -9.65 -4.07 0.24
N ARG A 70 -9.11 -5.13 0.83
CA ARG A 70 -9.86 -6.03 1.70
C ARG A 70 -9.38 -5.95 3.14
N MET A 71 -10.25 -5.50 4.03
CA MET A 71 -9.97 -5.46 5.48
C MET A 71 -11.02 -6.26 6.27
N LYS A 72 -10.63 -6.71 7.47
CA LYS A 72 -11.56 -7.38 8.38
C LYS A 72 -12.55 -6.33 8.89
N ARG A 73 -13.84 -6.50 8.60
CA ARG A 73 -14.89 -5.69 9.22
C ARG A 73 -15.11 -6.16 10.65
N LEU A 74 -15.22 -5.22 11.59
CA LEU A 74 -15.78 -5.49 12.91
C LEU A 74 -17.23 -4.96 12.87
N GLY A 75 -18.22 -5.84 13.06
CA GLY A 75 -19.62 -5.44 13.13
C GLY A 75 -20.28 -5.07 11.79
N SER A 76 -21.47 -4.48 11.91
CA SER A 76 -22.42 -4.18 10.83
C SER A 76 -22.48 -2.71 10.41
N GLU A 77 -21.69 -1.84 11.05
CA GLU A 77 -21.67 -0.41 10.74
C GLU A 77 -21.07 -0.12 9.36
N ASN A 78 -21.40 1.06 8.82
CA ASN A 78 -20.75 1.59 7.62
C ASN A 78 -19.24 1.59 7.84
N TRP A 79 -18.54 0.83 6.99
CA TRP A 79 -17.11 0.70 7.07
C TRP A 79 -16.47 1.98 6.52
N HIS A 80 -15.61 2.61 7.31
CA HIS A 80 -14.79 3.73 6.90
C HIS A 80 -13.32 3.36 7.02
N LEU A 81 -12.50 3.85 6.10
CA LEU A 81 -11.05 3.76 6.25
C LEU A 81 -10.56 4.90 7.14
N TYR A 82 -10.71 4.78 8.46
CA TYR A 82 -10.13 5.79 9.35
C TYR A 82 -8.60 5.86 9.19
N PHE A 83 -8.03 7.06 9.30
CA PHE A 83 -6.59 7.28 9.12
C PHE A 83 -5.75 6.38 10.05
N ARG A 84 -6.15 6.26 11.32
CA ARG A 84 -5.56 5.31 12.28
C ARG A 84 -5.54 3.87 11.76
N THR A 85 -6.60 3.43 11.09
CA THR A 85 -6.71 2.07 10.53
C THR A 85 -5.76 1.90 9.35
N LEU A 86 -5.66 2.90 8.48
CA LEU A 86 -4.70 2.93 7.37
C LEU A 86 -3.26 2.83 7.88
N ILE A 87 -2.87 3.72 8.79
CA ILE A 87 -1.51 3.74 9.39
C ILE A 87 -1.21 2.42 10.10
N ARG A 88 -2.15 1.89 10.89
CA ARG A 88 -2.01 0.58 11.52
C ARG A 88 -1.77 -0.52 10.49
N SER A 89 -2.48 -0.49 9.36
CA SER A 89 -2.32 -1.52 8.33
C SER A 89 -0.91 -1.52 7.73
N VAL A 90 -0.31 -0.35 7.50
CA VAL A 90 1.06 -0.27 6.99
C VAL A 90 2.06 -0.72 8.05
N LEU A 91 1.94 -0.20 9.29
CA LEU A 91 2.86 -0.54 10.38
C LEU A 91 2.85 -2.05 10.71
N VAL A 92 1.67 -2.67 10.76
CA VAL A 92 1.54 -4.11 10.96
C VAL A 92 2.15 -4.88 9.78
N ARG A 93 2.03 -4.37 8.54
CA ARG A 93 2.67 -5.00 7.37
C ARG A 93 4.20 -4.94 7.48
N MET A 94 4.75 -3.78 7.84
CA MET A 94 6.19 -3.60 8.09
C MET A 94 6.68 -4.55 9.17
N ALA A 95 6.00 -4.60 10.32
CA ALA A 95 6.33 -5.47 11.44
C ALA A 95 6.31 -6.96 11.04
N ASN A 96 5.29 -7.40 10.31
CA ASN A 96 5.22 -8.78 9.81
C ASN A 96 6.39 -9.12 8.87
N LEU A 97 6.76 -8.21 7.97
CA LEU A 97 7.88 -8.42 7.05
C LEU A 97 9.22 -8.46 7.80
N ALA A 98 9.42 -7.54 8.74
CA ALA A 98 10.61 -7.49 9.59
C ALA A 98 10.78 -8.78 10.40
N TYR A 99 9.69 -9.23 11.04
CA TYR A 99 9.66 -10.48 11.80
C TYR A 99 9.93 -11.71 10.91
N SER A 100 9.32 -11.77 9.72
CA SER A 100 9.41 -12.95 8.86
C SER A 100 10.72 -13.06 8.07
N TYR A 101 11.36 -11.93 7.74
CA TYR A 101 12.46 -11.90 6.76
C TYR A 101 13.71 -11.14 7.20
N CYS A 102 13.65 -10.36 8.29
CA CYS A 102 14.77 -9.51 8.71
C CYS A 102 15.36 -9.89 10.07
N GLY A 103 14.95 -11.03 10.65
CA GLY A 103 15.51 -11.53 11.91
C GLY A 103 15.07 -10.74 13.16
N PHE A 104 13.96 -10.01 13.09
CA PHE A 104 13.39 -9.36 14.27
C PHE A 104 12.76 -10.40 15.19
N GLU A 105 13.17 -10.42 16.45
CA GLU A 105 12.68 -11.38 17.45
C GLU A 105 11.33 -10.98 18.05
N GLU A 106 11.07 -9.67 18.11
CA GLU A 106 9.86 -9.09 18.70
C GLU A 106 9.02 -8.34 17.67
N PHE A 107 7.70 -8.35 17.89
CA PHE A 107 6.77 -7.61 17.04
C PHE A 107 6.64 -6.17 17.54
N PRO A 108 7.09 -5.15 16.79
CA PRO A 108 7.04 -3.78 17.26
C PRO A 108 5.60 -3.28 17.40
N GLU A 109 5.34 -2.55 18.48
CA GLU A 109 4.08 -1.86 18.74
C GLU A 109 4.23 -0.35 18.57
N PHE A 110 3.14 0.32 18.17
CA PHE A 110 3.13 1.75 17.86
C PHE A 110 1.98 2.52 18.53
N PRO A 111 1.75 2.38 19.84
CA PRO A 111 0.57 2.93 20.51
C PRO A 111 0.47 4.46 20.38
N GLU A 112 1.58 5.18 20.57
CA GLU A 112 1.63 6.64 20.49
C GLU A 112 1.37 7.15 19.07
N THR A 113 2.02 6.55 18.07
CA THR A 113 1.79 6.85 16.64
C THR A 113 0.33 6.63 16.28
N LEU A 114 -0.26 5.52 16.72
CA LEU A 114 -1.67 5.24 16.47
C LEU A 114 -2.60 6.19 17.21
N TYR A 115 -2.26 6.62 18.43
CA TYR A 115 -3.02 7.62 19.17
C TYR A 115 -3.07 8.96 18.41
N ARG A 116 -1.93 9.46 17.91
CA ARG A 116 -1.86 10.68 17.11
C ARG A 116 -2.58 10.54 15.77
N ALA A 117 -2.42 9.40 15.08
CA ALA A 117 -3.14 9.09 13.85
C ALA A 117 -4.68 9.08 14.04
N GLY A 118 -5.17 8.85 15.26
CA GLY A 118 -6.58 8.92 15.61
C GLY A 118 -7.17 10.34 15.59
N ARG A 119 -6.34 11.38 15.55
CA ARG A 119 -6.77 12.79 15.50
C ARG A 119 -7.02 13.29 14.08
N ILE A 120 -6.60 12.53 13.07
CA ILE A 120 -6.75 12.89 11.66
C ILE A 120 -8.14 12.49 11.19
N ARG A 121 -8.86 13.45 10.61
CA ARG A 121 -10.27 13.29 10.22
C ARG A 121 -10.39 13.00 8.73
N ILE A 122 -11.46 12.28 8.37
CA ILE A 122 -11.89 12.11 6.98
C ILE A 122 -12.65 13.37 6.58
N VAL A 123 -12.31 13.97 5.43
CA VAL A 123 -13.05 15.12 4.88
C VAL A 123 -13.91 14.74 3.68
N LYS A 124 -13.51 13.71 2.94
CA LYS A 124 -14.24 13.18 1.79
C LYS A 124 -13.91 11.71 1.64
N GLU A 125 -14.91 10.89 1.34
CA GLU A 125 -14.75 9.46 1.09
C GLU A 125 -15.71 9.04 -0.02
N ASN A 126 -15.17 8.40 -1.05
CA ASN A 126 -15.92 7.86 -2.18
C ASN A 126 -15.41 6.45 -2.47
N PHE A 127 -15.95 5.46 -1.76
CA PHE A 127 -15.63 4.06 -1.98
C PHE A 127 -16.77 3.29 -2.62
N VAL A 128 -16.39 2.37 -3.50
CA VAL A 128 -17.26 1.36 -4.08
C VAL A 128 -16.71 -0.02 -3.73
N TRP A 129 -17.61 -0.96 -3.47
CA TRP A 129 -17.23 -2.36 -3.30
C TRP A 129 -17.26 -3.06 -4.65
N GLU A 130 -16.12 -3.60 -5.08
CA GLU A 130 -16.01 -4.38 -6.30
C GLU A 130 -15.71 -5.84 -5.96
N ASP A 131 -16.49 -6.77 -6.52
CA ASP A 131 -16.25 -8.21 -6.42
C ASP A 131 -16.13 -8.80 -7.82
N TRP A 132 -14.95 -9.31 -8.16
CA TRP A 132 -14.63 -9.88 -9.47
C TRP A 132 -15.27 -11.26 -9.73
N ARG A 133 -16.16 -11.72 -8.83
CA ARG A 133 -16.86 -12.99 -8.98
C ARG A 133 -18.13 -12.84 -9.81
N PRO A 134 -18.38 -13.74 -10.77
CA PRO A 134 -19.69 -13.88 -11.38
C PRO A 134 -20.77 -14.11 -10.31
N PRO A 135 -21.97 -13.52 -10.45
CA PRO A 135 -23.06 -13.70 -9.49
C PRO A 135 -23.39 -15.17 -9.17
N ASN A 136 -23.14 -16.06 -10.12
CA ASN A 136 -23.53 -17.48 -10.08
C ASN A 136 -22.49 -18.39 -9.40
N ARG A 137 -21.34 -17.86 -8.97
CA ARG A 137 -20.27 -18.61 -8.27
C ARG A 137 -20.07 -18.16 -6.82
N ARG A 138 -21.09 -17.54 -6.22
CA ARG A 138 -21.05 -17.04 -4.83
C ARG A 138 -20.93 -18.13 -3.76
N GLN A 139 -21.25 -19.38 -4.10
CA GLN A 139 -21.32 -20.51 -3.17
C GLN A 139 -20.00 -21.28 -3.01
N ASP A 140 -18.97 -20.96 -3.79
CA ASP A 140 -17.69 -21.66 -3.74
C ASP A 140 -16.70 -20.97 -2.77
N ASP A 141 -16.16 -21.74 -1.83
CA ASP A 141 -15.19 -21.37 -0.77
C ASP A 141 -13.82 -20.93 -1.31
N SER A 142 -13.71 -20.78 -2.62
CA SER A 142 -12.60 -20.11 -3.31
C SER A 142 -12.19 -18.79 -2.62
N VAL A 143 -10.95 -18.35 -2.83
CA VAL A 143 -10.39 -17.12 -2.23
C VAL A 143 -11.21 -15.88 -2.63
N ARG A 144 -11.79 -15.16 -1.67
CA ARG A 144 -12.57 -13.93 -1.94
C ARG A 144 -11.62 -12.79 -2.28
N LEU A 145 -11.64 -12.35 -3.54
CA LEU A 145 -10.73 -11.32 -4.09
C LEU A 145 -11.37 -9.94 -4.23
N GLY A 146 -12.68 -9.79 -3.96
CA GLY A 146 -13.32 -8.47 -3.91
C GLY A 146 -12.88 -7.61 -2.71
N GLY A 147 -13.06 -6.29 -2.86
CA GLY A 147 -12.65 -5.27 -1.90
C GLY A 147 -13.14 -3.87 -2.30
N PHE A 148 -12.70 -2.87 -1.54
CA PHE A 148 -13.02 -1.46 -1.79
C PHE A 148 -12.08 -0.83 -2.82
N LEU A 149 -12.63 0.00 -3.70
CA LEU A 149 -11.92 0.87 -4.63
C LEU A 149 -12.44 2.30 -4.47
N GLY A 150 -11.64 3.27 -4.91
CA GLY A 150 -11.99 4.69 -4.88
C GLY A 150 -11.00 5.53 -4.07
N GLU A 151 -11.46 6.67 -3.58
CA GLU A 151 -10.61 7.72 -3.01
C GLU A 151 -11.13 8.17 -1.64
N ILE A 152 -10.19 8.50 -0.75
CA ILE A 152 -10.47 9.13 0.53
C ILE A 152 -9.48 10.26 0.78
N ILE A 153 -9.97 11.37 1.33
CA ILE A 153 -9.16 12.54 1.69
C ILE A 153 -9.19 12.71 3.20
N TYR A 154 -8.02 12.93 3.79
CA TYR A 154 -7.84 13.17 5.21
C TYR A 154 -7.26 14.54 5.49
N GLN A 155 -7.63 15.12 6.62
CA GLN A 155 -7.12 16.41 7.11
C GLN A 155 -6.65 16.33 8.56
N GLY A 156 -5.53 16.97 8.86
CA GLY A 156 -4.92 17.05 10.19
C GLY A 156 -3.41 17.27 10.08
N ASP A 157 -2.67 17.01 11.15
CA ASP A 157 -1.20 17.04 11.11
C ASP A 157 -0.68 15.74 10.47
N ILE A 158 -0.51 15.74 9.14
CA ILE A 158 -0.19 14.53 8.35
C ILE A 158 1.32 14.36 8.18
N THR A 159 2.10 15.42 8.34
CA THR A 159 3.54 15.45 8.05
C THR A 159 4.30 14.28 8.69
N GLU A 160 4.06 13.99 9.98
CA GLU A 160 4.75 12.89 10.70
C GLU A 160 4.42 11.49 10.13
N PHE A 161 3.29 11.35 9.44
CA PHE A 161 2.81 10.08 8.90
C PHE A 161 3.18 9.88 7.43
N TRP A 162 3.69 10.91 6.75
CA TRP A 162 3.99 10.86 5.33
C TRP A 162 4.92 9.70 4.94
N PRO A 163 6.03 9.42 5.65
CA PRO A 163 6.87 8.26 5.33
C PRO A 163 6.12 6.93 5.43
N ILE A 164 5.24 6.79 6.43
CA ILE A 164 4.43 5.58 6.61
C ILE A 164 3.41 5.44 5.48
N LEU A 165 2.76 6.54 5.06
CA LEU A 165 1.83 6.53 3.94
C LEU A 165 2.52 6.10 2.63
N ARG A 166 3.69 6.67 2.34
CA ARG A 166 4.50 6.34 1.16
C ARG A 166 4.96 4.88 1.16
N LEU A 167 5.34 4.34 2.32
CA LEU A 167 5.62 2.90 2.45
C LEU A 167 4.39 2.04 2.15
N GLY A 168 3.18 2.53 2.43
CA GLY A 168 1.94 1.85 2.06
C GLY A 168 1.78 1.65 0.55
N GLU A 169 2.30 2.54 -0.29
CA GLU A 169 2.29 2.38 -1.75
C GLU A 169 3.19 1.22 -2.21
N VAL A 170 4.33 1.04 -1.53
CA VAL A 170 5.32 0.00 -1.83
C VAL A 170 4.87 -1.37 -1.28
N LEU A 171 4.37 -1.39 -0.05
CA LEU A 171 4.07 -2.62 0.68
C LEU A 171 2.65 -3.14 0.49
N HIS A 172 1.78 -2.29 -0.06
CA HIS A 172 0.33 -2.45 -0.08
C HIS A 172 -0.27 -2.59 1.34
N ILE A 173 -1.60 -2.60 1.44
CA ILE A 173 -2.32 -2.69 2.72
C ILE A 173 -3.43 -3.74 2.70
N GLY A 174 -3.89 -4.15 3.89
CA GLY A 174 -4.98 -5.11 4.05
C GLY A 174 -4.60 -6.56 3.73
N LYS A 175 -5.58 -7.34 3.31
CA LYS A 175 -5.45 -8.79 3.02
C LYS A 175 -5.06 -9.03 1.57
N ASN A 176 -4.39 -10.16 1.33
CA ASN A 176 -4.06 -10.66 -0.01
C ASN A 176 -3.13 -9.74 -0.81
N THR A 177 -2.25 -8.99 -0.13
CA THR A 177 -1.26 -8.09 -0.77
C THR A 177 -0.30 -8.83 -1.70
N SER A 178 0.07 -10.07 -1.39
CA SER A 178 0.86 -10.95 -2.28
C SER A 178 0.15 -11.30 -3.59
N PHE A 179 -1.17 -11.11 -3.68
CA PHE A 179 -1.94 -11.25 -4.92
C PHE A 179 -2.10 -9.91 -5.67
N GLY A 180 -1.39 -8.86 -5.24
CA GLY A 180 -1.46 -7.52 -5.83
C GLY A 180 -2.63 -6.67 -5.35
N LEU A 181 -3.39 -7.12 -4.35
CA LEU A 181 -4.49 -6.34 -3.77
C LEU A 181 -4.00 -5.29 -2.77
N GLY A 182 -4.86 -4.29 -2.49
CA GLY A 182 -4.60 -3.26 -1.50
C GLY A 182 -3.49 -2.27 -1.85
N ARG A 183 -3.10 -2.16 -3.11
CA ARG A 183 -2.24 -1.08 -3.62
C ARG A 183 -2.93 0.26 -3.41
N ILE A 184 -2.19 1.21 -2.84
CA ILE A 184 -2.62 2.59 -2.67
C ILE A 184 -1.70 3.55 -3.42
N LEU A 185 -2.20 4.73 -3.71
CA LEU A 185 -1.46 5.91 -4.13
C LEU A 185 -1.75 7.02 -3.12
N VAL A 186 -0.73 7.77 -2.71
CA VAL A 186 -0.87 8.88 -1.74
C VAL A 186 -0.31 10.17 -2.33
N GLU A 187 -1.11 11.22 -2.27
CA GLU A 187 -0.78 12.53 -2.83
C GLU A 187 -1.13 13.64 -1.84
N PRO A 188 -0.22 14.58 -1.55
CA PRO A 188 -0.59 15.77 -0.79
C PRO A 188 -1.51 16.65 -1.63
N ASP A 189 -2.52 17.22 -1.00
CA ASP A 189 -3.49 18.09 -1.67
C ASP A 189 -3.00 19.57 -1.64
N GLU A 190 -3.65 20.47 -2.39
CA GLU A 190 -3.16 21.81 -2.80
C GLU A 190 -2.64 22.73 -1.65
N ALA A 191 -2.98 22.46 -0.39
CA ALA A 191 -2.55 23.21 0.79
C ALA A 191 -1.15 22.82 1.36
N THR A 192 -0.30 22.13 0.59
CA THR A 192 0.95 21.50 1.08
C THR A 192 2.22 22.29 0.72
N SER A 193 3.15 22.42 1.69
CA SER A 193 4.46 23.07 1.49
C SER A 193 5.57 22.05 1.20
N LYS A 194 6.20 22.15 0.02
CA LYS A 194 7.37 21.32 -0.35
C LYS A 194 8.64 21.83 0.34
N THR A 195 9.53 20.90 0.71
CA THR A 195 10.89 21.24 1.13
C THR A 195 11.66 21.83 -0.06
N ARG A 196 12.39 22.94 0.15
CA ARG A 196 13.24 23.57 -0.87
C ARG A 196 14.48 22.75 -1.18
#